data_AF-A0A1I6KU00-F1
#
_entry.id   AF-A0A1I6KU00-F1
#
_cell.length_a   1.000
_cell.length_b   1.000
_cell.length_c   1.000
_cell.angle_alpha   90.00
_cell.angle_beta   90.00
_cell.angle_gamma   90.00
#
_symmetry.space_group_name_H-M   'P 1'
#
loop_
_entity.id
_entity.type
_entity.pdbx_description
1 polymer ?
#
loop_
_entity_poly.entity_id
_entity_poly.type
_entity_poly.pdbx_seq_one_letter_code
_entity_poly.pdbx_strand_id
1 'polypeptide(L)' 'MSPRIGRPPADNPKTDKLTVRLDANCTDILDRYCKQQEVKRSEAMRQGVLLLEKSLN' A
#
# COMPACT_ATOMS: atom_id res chain seq x y z
N MET A 1 -36.23 11.27 10.65
CA MET A 1 -35.08 11.79 9.88
C MET A 1 -33.83 11.09 10.40
N SER A 2 -33.46 9.95 9.81
CA SER A 2 -32.24 9.25 10.19
C SER A 2 -31.05 10.06 9.66
N PRO A 3 -30.10 10.49 10.52
CA PRO A 3 -28.94 11.21 10.03
C PRO A 3 -28.20 10.29 9.07
N ARG A 4 -27.88 10.78 7.87
CA ARG A 4 -26.95 10.09 6.97
C ARG A 4 -25.58 10.14 7.64
N ILE A 5 -25.32 9.19 8.54
CA ILE A 5 -23.99 8.98 9.11
C ILE A 5 -23.13 8.55 7.92
N GLY A 6 -22.33 9.48 7.41
CA GLY A 6 -21.35 9.20 6.37
C GLY A 6 -20.29 8.20 6.85
N ARG A 7 -19.24 8.00 6.06
CA ARG A 7 -18.08 7.23 6.53
C ARG A 7 -17.53 7.93 7.79
N PRO A 8 -17.42 7.23 8.93
CA PRO A 8 -16.84 7.81 10.14
C PRO A 8 -15.44 8.34 9.82
N PRO A 9 -15.05 9.52 10.35
CA PRO A 9 -13.74 10.08 10.09
C PRO A 9 -12.68 9.11 10.61
N ALA A 10 -11.91 8.55 9.68
CA ALA A 10 -10.71 7.80 10.02
C ALA A 10 -9.57 8.82 10.19
N ASP A 11 -8.81 8.71 11.27
CA ASP A 11 -7.74 9.65 11.62
C ASP A 11 -6.62 9.67 10.56
N ASN A 12 -6.37 8.52 9.90
CA ASN A 12 -5.42 8.41 8.81
C ASN A 12 -6.00 7.61 7.63
N PRO A 13 -6.87 8.23 6.81
CA PRO A 13 -7.46 7.56 5.67
C PRO A 13 -6.37 7.28 4.63
N LYS A 14 -6.39 6.08 4.04
CA LYS A 14 -5.62 5.75 2.83
C LYS A 14 -6.24 6.49 1.64
N THR A 15 -6.00 7.79 1.57
CA THR A 15 -6.67 8.71 0.62
C THR A 15 -5.98 8.72 -0.73
N ASP A 16 -4.65 8.55 -0.74
CA ASP A 16 -3.85 8.62 -1.96
C ASP A 16 -3.84 7.28 -2.70
N LYS A 17 -4.25 7.33 -3.97
CA LYS A 17 -4.18 6.18 -4.89
C LYS A 17 -2.90 6.26 -5.70
N LEU A 18 -1.98 5.32 -5.47
CA LEU A 18 -0.80 5.15 -6.31
C LEU A 18 -1.12 4.18 -7.47
N THR A 19 -0.99 4.66 -8.71
CA THR A 19 -1.09 3.82 -9.92
C THR A 19 0.24 3.89 -10.66
N VAL A 20 1.03 2.80 -10.61
CA VAL A 20 2.37 2.74 -11.20
C VAL A 20 2.46 1.53 -12.14
N ARG A 21 3.14 1.72 -13.28
CA ARG A 21 3.50 0.61 -14.18
C ARG A 21 4.84 0.05 -13.75
N LEU A 22 4.88 -1.26 -13.50
CA LEU A 22 6.09 -1.99 -13.18
C LEU A 22 6.48 -2.84 -14.39
N ASP A 23 7.78 -3.04 -14.57
CA ASP A 23 8.30 -4.02 -15.51
C ASP A 23 8.06 -5.45 -14.98
N ALA A 24 8.31 -6.44 -15.83
CA ALA A 24 8.10 -7.85 -15.47
C ALA A 24 8.97 -8.26 -14.27
N ASN A 25 10.20 -7.75 -14.18
CA ASN A 25 11.13 -8.08 -13.11
C ASN A 25 10.67 -7.53 -11.75
N CYS A 26 10.28 -6.25 -11.66
CA CYS A 26 9.74 -5.70 -10.41
C CYS A 26 8.46 -6.43 -9.97
N THR A 27 7.62 -6.81 -10.93
CA THR A 27 6.40 -7.57 -10.63
C THR A 27 6.70 -8.94 -10.04
N ASP A 28 7.68 -9.67 -10.60
CA ASP A 28 8.11 -10.97 -10.05
C ASP A 28 8.70 -10.84 -8.64
N ILE A 29 9.56 -9.84 -8.41
CA ILE A 29 10.11 -9.55 -7.08
C ILE A 29 8.98 -9.29 -6.08
N LEU A 30 8.01 -8.45 -6.44
CA LEU A 30 6.87 -8.12 -5.57
C LEU A 30 6.04 -9.36 -5.27
N ASP A 31 5.78 -10.21 -6.26
CA ASP A 31 4.98 -11.43 -6.10
C ASP A 31 5.66 -12.46 -5.21
N ARG A 32 6.97 -12.68 -5.41
CA ARG A 32 7.76 -13.55 -4.54
C ARG A 32 7.77 -13.05 -3.09
N TYR A 33 7.96 -11.74 -2.91
CA TYR A 33 7.93 -11.14 -1.58
C TYR A 33 6.55 -11.29 -0.91
N CYS A 34 5.47 -11.03 -1.65
CA CYS A 34 4.11 -11.22 -1.15
C CYS A 34 3.84 -12.67 -0.74
N LYS A 35 4.30 -13.65 -1.53
CA LYS A 35 4.18 -15.08 -1.20
C LYS A 35 5.00 -15.46 0.03
N GLN A 36 6.23 -14.96 0.14
CA GLN A 36 7.11 -15.28 1.27
C GLN A 36 6.59 -14.72 2.60
N GLN A 37 6.03 -13.51 2.59
CA GLN A 37 5.56 -12.82 3.79
C GLN A 37 4.05 -12.96 4.04
N GLU A 38 3.34 -13.68 3.16
CA GLU A 38 1.88 -13.85 3.19
C GLU A 38 1.11 -12.52 3.25
N VAL A 39 1.64 -11.48 2.59
CA VAL A 39 1.05 -10.14 2.54
C VAL A 39 0.40 -9.84 1.19
N LYS A 40 -0.55 -8.90 1.18
CA LYS A 40 -1.14 -8.38 -0.06
C LYS A 40 -0.16 -7.43 -0.75
N ARG A 41 -0.22 -7.36 -2.09
CA ARG A 41 0.56 -6.41 -2.90
C ARG A 41 0.48 -4.96 -2.41
N SER A 42 -0.70 -4.53 -1.97
CA SER A 42 -0.89 -3.18 -1.42
C SER A 42 -0.07 -2.94 -0.15
N GLU A 43 0.06 -3.95 0.70
CA GLU A 43 0.82 -3.85 1.95
C GLU A 43 2.32 -3.98 1.68
N ALA A 44 2.73 -4.88 0.78
CA ALA A 44 4.10 -4.98 0.31
C ALA A 44 4.61 -3.66 -0.30
N MET A 45 3.81 -3.01 -1.14
CA MET A 45 4.15 -1.69 -1.68
C MET A 45 4.31 -0.64 -0.58
N ARG A 46 3.41 -0.63 0.41
CA ARG A 46 3.51 0.28 1.56
C ARG A 46 4.79 0.05 2.35
N GLN A 47 5.14 -1.21 2.63
CA GLN A 47 6.39 -1.54 3.31
C GLN A 47 7.61 -1.13 2.50
N GLY A 48 7.57 -1.31 1.16
CA GLY A 48 8.59 -0.79 0.27
C GLY A 48 8.80 0.72 0.42
N VAL A 49 7.73 1.52 0.48
CA VAL A 49 7.82 2.97 0.70
C VAL A 49 8.41 3.31 2.08
N LEU A 50 8.01 2.58 3.14
CA LEU A 50 8.59 2.78 4.48
C LEU A 50 10.09 2.41 4.55
N LEU A 51 10.56 1.49 3.71
CA LEU A 51 11.99 1.20 3.60
C LEU A 51 12.74 2.35 2.91
N LEU A 52 12.11 3.04 1.96
CA LEU A 52 12.68 4.25 1.35
C LEU A 52 12.81 5.37 2.39
N GLU A 53 11.84 5.52 3.30
CA GLU A 53 11.91 6.46 4.43
C GLU A 53 13.14 6.22 5.31
N LYS A 54 13.46 4.96 5.62
CA LYS A 54 14.69 4.62 6.37
C LYS A 54 15.97 4.96 5.62
N SER A 55 15.88 5.13 4.30
CA SER A 55 17.01 5.47 3.42
C SER A 55 17.06 6.97 3.10
N LEU A 56 16.05 7.73 3.53
CA LEU A 56 16.02 9.19 3.44
C LEU A 56 16.83 9.75 4.62
N ASN A 57 17.70 10.71 4.30
CA ASN A 57 18.69 11.29 5.22
C ASN A 57 18.27 12.67 5.69
#